data_AF-A0A9P4XPA2-F1
#
_entry.id   AF-A0A9P4XPA2-F1
#
_cell.length_a   1.000
_cell.length_b   1.000
_cell.length_c   1.000
_cell.angle_alpha   90.00
_cell.angle_beta   90.00
_cell.angle_gamma   90.00
#
_symmetry.space_group_name_H-M   'P 1'
#
loop_
_entity.id
_entity.type
_entity.pdbx_description
1 polymer ?
#
loop_
_entity_poly.entity_id
_entity_poly.type
_entity_poly.pdbx_seq_one_letter_code
_entity_poly.pdbx_strand_id
1 'polypeptide(L)'
;TASHDKSVITSRPPSPLHPFCLHPRFFTIRLSPIMPAKKLRCTAKDCREPAQRIVGDCTFCNGHFCGKHRLLEDHKCSGLEDCKKQSHARNAAQLEAERTQVIRGV
;
A
#
# COMPACT_ATOMS: atom_id res chain seq x y z
N THR A 1 -39.47 -27.95 -16.05
CA THR A 1 -38.72 -29.16 -15.63
C THR A 1 -37.25 -28.78 -15.61
N ALA A 2 -36.76 -28.20 -14.52
CA ALA A 2 -36.14 -28.90 -13.39
C ALA A 2 -34.89 -29.71 -13.79
N SER A 3 -33.80 -29.43 -13.06
CA SER A 3 -32.60 -30.25 -12.77
C SER A 3 -31.31 -29.64 -13.33
N HIS A 4 -30.56 -28.86 -12.54
CA HIS A 4 -29.62 -29.28 -11.49
C HIS A 4 -28.46 -30.14 -12.00
N ASP A 5 -27.25 -29.58 -12.00
CA ASP A 5 -26.02 -30.25 -11.56
C ASP A 5 -24.93 -29.19 -11.30
N LYS A 6 -24.77 -28.67 -10.08
CA LYS A 6 -23.90 -29.17 -9.00
C LYS A 6 -22.45 -29.48 -9.42
N SER A 7 -21.59 -28.49 -9.15
CA SER A 7 -20.31 -28.68 -8.44
C SER A 7 -19.35 -29.78 -8.92
N VAL A 8 -18.29 -29.38 -9.63
CA VAL A 8 -16.96 -30.00 -9.49
C VAL A 8 -15.93 -28.88 -9.34
N ILE A 9 -15.76 -28.44 -8.09
CA ILE A 9 -14.52 -27.84 -7.63
C ILE A 9 -13.53 -29.01 -7.56
N THR A 10 -12.82 -29.27 -8.66
CA THR A 10 -11.71 -30.23 -8.64
C THR A 10 -10.50 -29.55 -8.03
N SER A 11 -10.23 -29.96 -6.80
CA SER A 11 -9.07 -29.65 -5.98
C SER A 11 -7.76 -29.90 -6.74
N ARG A 12 -6.90 -28.87 -6.78
CA ARG A 12 -5.50 -29.03 -7.21
C ARG A 12 -4.79 -30.07 -6.34
N PRO A 13 -3.98 -30.95 -6.93
CA PRO A 13 -3.18 -31.91 -6.17
C PRO A 13 -2.10 -31.19 -5.34
N PRO A 14 -1.75 -31.69 -4.14
CA PRO A 14 -0.63 -31.18 -3.37
C PRO A 14 0.68 -31.49 -4.10
N SER A 15 1.43 -30.45 -4.43
CA SER A 15 2.79 -30.57 -4.95
C SER A 15 3.70 -31.29 -3.93
N PRO A 16 4.56 -32.22 -4.38
CA PRO A 16 5.37 -33.03 -3.50
C PRO A 16 6.39 -32.18 -2.74
N LEU A 17 6.57 -32.55 -1.48
CA LEU A 17 7.58 -32.06 -0.56
C LEU A 17 8.95 -32.13 -1.23
N HIS A 18 9.57 -30.97 -1.49
CA HIS A 18 10.95 -30.92 -1.95
C HIS A 18 11.87 -31.44 -0.83
N PRO A 19 12.70 -32.46 -1.10
CA PRO A 19 13.71 -32.91 -0.16
C PRO A 19 14.82 -31.86 -0.07
N PHE A 20 15.30 -31.67 1.14
CA PHE A 20 16.48 -30.89 1.51
C PHE A 20 17.63 -31.06 0.51
N CYS A 21 18.01 -29.96 -0.14
CA CYS A 21 19.28 -29.87 -0.86
C CYS A 21 20.24 -28.99 -0.05
N LEU A 22 20.89 -29.58 0.97
CA LEU A 22 22.04 -28.97 1.64
C LEU A 22 23.21 -28.94 0.65
N HIS A 23 23.42 -27.79 0.01
CA HIS A 23 24.64 -27.53 -0.75
C HIS A 23 25.71 -26.95 0.19
N PRO A 24 26.88 -27.60 0.34
CA PRO A 24 27.97 -27.07 1.13
C PRO A 24 28.81 -26.17 0.22
N ARG A 25 28.37 -24.93 0.01
CA ARG A 25 29.26 -23.87 -0.49
C ARG A 25 29.18 -22.68 0.44
N PHE A 26 30.13 -22.72 1.39
CA PHE A 26 30.63 -21.59 2.15
C PHE A 26 30.70 -20.34 1.27
N PHE A 27 29.66 -19.52 1.35
CA PHE A 27 29.75 -18.10 1.04
C PHE A 27 29.93 -17.42 2.39
N THR A 28 31.18 -17.14 2.75
CA THR A 28 31.49 -16.28 3.88
C THR A 28 30.94 -14.90 3.55
N ILE A 29 29.71 -14.63 4.01
CA ILE A 29 29.17 -13.27 4.02
C ILE A 29 30.13 -12.47 4.90
N ARG A 30 31.00 -11.70 4.25
CA ARG A 30 31.80 -10.65 4.90
C ARG A 30 30.80 -9.73 5.59
N LEU A 31 30.65 -9.90 6.91
CA LEU A 31 29.83 -9.03 7.74
C LEU A 31 30.57 -7.69 7.83
N SER A 32 30.36 -6.84 6.84
CA SER A 32 30.76 -5.43 6.90
C SER A 32 30.11 -4.78 8.12
N PRO A 33 30.83 -3.88 8.83
CA PRO A 33 30.28 -3.21 10.01
C PRO A 33 29.01 -2.46 9.62
N ILE A 34 27.90 -2.81 10.25
CA ILE A 34 26.61 -2.15 10.09
C ILE A 34 26.80 -0.72 10.61
N MET A 35 26.98 0.24 9.70
CA MET A 35 26.97 1.66 10.08
C MET A 35 25.63 1.95 10.76
N PRO A 36 25.60 2.65 11.91
CA PRO A 36 24.36 2.93 12.60
C PRO A 36 23.51 3.85 11.73
N ALA A 37 22.53 3.27 11.04
CA ALA A 37 21.56 4.02 10.25
C ALA A 37 20.94 5.07 11.19
N LYS A 38 21.10 6.35 10.82
CA LYS A 38 20.53 7.47 11.57
C LYS A 38 19.04 7.18 11.72
N LYS A 39 18.57 7.13 12.97
CA LYS A 39 17.16 6.84 13.27
C LYS A 39 16.34 8.02 12.75
N LEU A 40 15.62 7.80 11.65
CA LEU A 40 14.68 8.79 11.11
C LEU A 40 13.68 9.16 12.21
N ARG A 41 13.38 10.46 12.33
CA ARG A 41 12.42 11.00 13.30
C ARG A 41 11.24 11.62 12.59
N CYS A 42 10.12 11.68 13.30
CA CYS A 42 8.93 12.38 12.83
C CYS A 42 9.26 13.86 12.54
N THR A 43 8.74 14.36 11.42
CA THR A 43 8.94 15.76 10.96
C THR A 43 7.78 16.66 11.43
N ALA A 44 6.76 16.12 12.09
CA ALA A 44 5.63 16.89 12.60
C ALA A 44 6.06 17.86 13.72
N LYS A 45 5.44 19.05 13.77
CA LYS A 45 5.85 20.18 14.64
C LYS A 45 5.86 19.83 16.14
N ASP A 46 4.99 18.92 16.56
CA ASP A 46 4.79 18.56 17.96
C ASP A 46 5.13 17.09 18.26
N CYS A 47 5.91 16.42 17.40
CA CYS A 47 6.22 15.01 17.55
C CYS A 47 7.71 14.71 17.51
N ARG A 48 8.21 14.00 18.52
CA ARG A 48 9.61 13.53 18.59
C ARG A 48 9.76 12.01 18.54
N GLU A 49 8.69 11.32 18.16
CA GLU A 49 8.70 9.86 18.00
C GLU A 49 9.57 9.41 16.81
N PRO A 50 10.10 8.19 16.84
CA PRO A 50 10.79 7.61 15.70
C PRO A 50 9.85 7.54 14.49
N ALA A 51 10.34 7.93 13.33
CA ALA A 51 9.59 7.77 12.08
C ALA A 51 9.61 6.30 11.65
N GLN A 52 8.51 5.88 11.01
CA GLN A 52 8.36 4.50 10.58
C GLN A 52 9.09 4.29 9.25
N ARG A 53 9.99 3.30 9.18
CA ARG A 53 10.94 3.12 8.04
C ARG A 53 10.34 2.67 6.70
N ILE A 54 9.05 2.32 6.65
CA ILE A 54 8.41 1.76 5.44
C ILE A 54 7.12 2.52 5.09
N VAL A 55 6.34 2.93 6.10
CA VAL A 55 5.01 3.54 5.94
C VAL A 55 4.98 4.98 6.43
N GLY A 56 6.12 5.52 6.88
CA GLY A 56 6.21 6.86 7.46
C GLY A 56 6.40 7.98 6.44
N ASP A 57 6.71 7.65 5.19
CA ASP A 57 7.06 8.61 4.16
C ASP A 57 5.80 9.19 3.48
N CYS A 58 5.63 10.51 3.51
CA CYS A 58 4.55 11.19 2.80
C CYS A 58 5.00 11.58 1.40
N THR A 59 4.29 11.14 0.36
CA THR A 59 4.61 11.43 -1.05
C THR A 59 4.34 12.88 -1.48
N PHE A 60 3.58 13.64 -0.70
CA PHE A 60 3.18 15.00 -1.04
C PHE A 60 4.18 16.04 -0.52
N CYS A 61 4.60 15.89 0.74
CA CYS A 61 5.55 16.81 1.38
C CYS A 61 6.95 16.20 1.54
N ASN A 62 7.17 14.95 1.10
CA ASN A 62 8.43 14.20 1.25
C ASN A 62 8.96 14.15 2.69
N GLY A 63 8.06 14.23 3.67
CA GLY A 63 8.38 14.18 5.10
C GLY A 63 8.28 12.76 5.67
N HIS A 64 9.03 12.51 6.75
CA HIS A 64 9.01 11.24 7.48
C HIS A 64 8.19 11.39 8.77
N PHE A 65 7.26 10.45 9.02
CA PHE A 65 6.29 10.51 10.12
C PHE A 65 6.23 9.20 10.92
N CYS A 66 5.78 9.30 12.18
CA CYS A 66 5.54 8.14 13.04
C CYS A 66 4.15 7.52 12.78
N GLY A 67 3.84 6.40 13.42
CA GLY A 67 2.55 5.71 13.26
C GLY A 67 1.32 6.58 13.58
N LYS A 68 1.47 7.60 14.42
CA LYS A 68 0.41 8.55 14.78
C LYS A 68 0.24 9.70 13.79
N HIS A 69 1.28 10.04 13.04
CA HIS A 69 1.30 11.20 12.13
C HIS A 69 1.36 10.81 10.65
N ARG A 70 1.10 9.54 10.32
CA ARG A 70 1.17 9.04 8.94
C ARG A 70 0.06 9.59 8.03
N LEU A 71 -1.06 10.04 8.61
CA LEU A 71 -2.17 10.60 7.86
C LEU A 71 -1.90 12.07 7.52
N LEU A 72 -2.38 12.52 6.36
CA LEU A 72 -2.16 13.90 5.90
C LEU A 72 -2.78 14.94 6.84
N GLU A 73 -3.86 14.59 7.53
CA GLU A 73 -4.53 15.43 8.52
C GLU A 73 -3.67 15.63 9.78
N ASP A 74 -3.05 14.56 10.27
CA ASP A 74 -2.28 14.57 11.51
C ASP A 74 -1.01 15.42 11.44
N HIS A 75 -0.29 15.39 10.30
CA HIS A 75 0.91 16.21 10.11
C HIS A 75 0.66 17.51 9.34
N LYS A 76 -0.61 17.83 9.03
CA LYS A 76 -1.03 19.05 8.32
C LYS A 76 -0.25 19.21 7.01
N CYS A 77 -0.40 18.21 6.15
CA CYS A 77 0.33 18.12 4.89
C CYS A 77 0.06 19.35 4.01
N SER A 78 1.12 20.02 3.55
CA SER A 78 1.01 21.17 2.66
C SER A 78 0.38 20.84 1.31
N GLY A 79 0.53 19.60 0.82
CA GLY A 79 -0.03 19.14 -0.46
C GLY A 79 -1.44 18.57 -0.38
N LEU A 80 -2.10 18.61 0.78
CA LEU A 80 -3.46 18.06 0.95
C LEU A 80 -4.48 18.77 0.05
N GLU A 81 -4.39 20.10 -0.04
CA GLU A 81 -5.36 20.91 -0.78
C GLU A 81 -5.29 20.67 -2.30
N ASP A 82 -4.09 20.55 -2.85
CA ASP A 82 -3.89 20.30 -4.28
C ASP A 82 -4.30 18.87 -4.66
N CYS A 83 -3.95 17.90 -3.81
CA CYS A 83 -4.38 16.51 -4.00
C CYS A 83 -5.90 16.38 -3.99
N LYS A 84 -6.57 17.09 -3.07
CA LYS A 84 -8.02 17.06 -2.93
C LYS A 84 -8.71 17.63 -4.17
N LYS A 85 -8.27 18.78 -4.66
CA LYS A 85 -8.80 19.39 -5.90
C LYS A 85 -8.63 18.48 -7.11
N GLN A 86 -7.45 17.89 -7.28
CA GLN A 86 -7.18 17.01 -8.41
C GLN A 86 -8.04 15.73 -8.37
N SER A 87 -8.21 15.14 -7.19
CA SER A 87 -9.08 13.98 -7.00
C SER A 87 -10.55 14.32 -7.32
N HIS A 88 -11.05 15.45 -6.80
CA HIS A 88 -12.42 15.89 -7.07
C HIS A 88 -12.67 16.16 -8.55
N ALA A 89 -11.73 16.80 -9.26
CA ALA A 89 -11.87 17.03 -10.70
C ALA A 89 -11.96 15.72 -11.50
N ARG A 90 -11.12 14.73 -11.17
CA ARG A 90 -11.17 13.41 -11.82
C ARG A 90 -12.44 12.65 -11.50
N ASN A 91 -12.88 12.69 -10.25
CA ASN A 91 -14.11 12.04 -9.81
C ASN A 91 -15.34 12.66 -10.49
N ALA A 92 -15.41 13.99 -10.58
CA ALA A 92 -16.48 14.69 -11.31
C ALA A 92 -16.51 14.27 -12.78
N ALA A 93 -15.36 14.23 -13.46
CA ALA A 93 -15.28 13.80 -14.85
C ALA A 93 -15.73 12.34 -15.04
N GLN A 94 -15.37 11.43 -14.12
CA GLN A 94 -15.82 10.04 -14.16
C GLN A 94 -17.33 9.92 -13.92
N LEU A 95 -17.88 10.62 -12.92
CA LEU A 95 -19.31 10.65 -12.64
C LEU A 95 -20.13 11.17 -13.82
N GLU A 96 -19.62 12.18 -14.53
CA GLU A 96 -20.26 12.71 -15.73
C GLU A 96 -20.20 11.72 -16.89
N ALA A 97 -19.08 10.99 -17.05
CA ALA A 97 -18.91 9.98 -18.08
C ALA A 97 -19.80 8.75 -17.86
N GLU A 98 -19.99 8.32 -16.61
CA GLU A 98 -20.84 7.19 -16.22
C GLU A 98 -22.31 7.57 -16.02
N ARG A 99 -22.67 8.85 -16.26
CA ARG A 99 -24.03 9.34 -16.09
C ARG A 99 -24.97 8.65 -17.10
N THR A 100 -25.66 7.62 -16.65
CA THR A 100 -26.74 6.98 -17.42
C THR A 100 -27.95 7.90 -17.47
N GLN A 101 -28.32 8.34 -18.68
CA GLN A 101 -29.57 9.08 -18.89
C GLN A 101 -30.73 8.09 -18.87
N VAL A 102 -31.72 8.34 -18.01
CA VAL A 102 -32.94 7.54 -17.98
C VAL A 102 -33.67 7.76 -19.30
N ILE A 103 -33.80 6.71 -20.12
CA ILE A 103 -34.64 6.73 -21.32
C ILE A 103 -36.08 6.90 -20.84
N ARG A 104 -36.58 8.14 -20.91
CA ARG A 104 -37.99 8.45 -20.61
C ARG A 104 -38.79 8.18 -21.87
N GLY A 105 -39.48 7.04 -21.93
CA GLY A 105 -40.50 6.76 -22.93
C GLY A 105 -40.55 5.30 -23.37
N VAL A 106 -41.40 4.52 -22.68
CA VAL A 106 -42.17 3.39 -23.25
C VAL A 106 -43.62 3.64 -22.86
#